data_AF-A0A392U7P8-F1
#
_entry.id   AF-A0A392U7P8-F1
#
_cell.length_a   1.000
_cell.length_b   1.000
_cell.length_c   1.000
_cell.angle_alpha   90.00
_cell.angle_beta   90.00
_cell.angle_gamma   90.00
#
_symmetry.space_group_name_H-M   'P 1'
#
loop_
_entity.id
_entity.type
_entity.pdbx_description
1 polymer ?
#
loop_
_entity_poly.entity_id
_entity_poly.type
_entity_poly.pdbx_seq_one_letter_code
_entity_poly.pdbx_strand_id
1 'polypeptide(L)' 'MEEEEEVVKNDQSLKGKTREEMGLNPFSGTVIKSVLAGLEIIISRAHNAKLLGVDDSGKKISEYKSAT' A
#
# COMPACT_ATOMS: atom_id res chain seq x y z
N MET A 1 -5.82 5.45 1.31
CA MET A 1 -7.27 5.19 1.40
C MET A 1 -7.72 5.17 2.85
N GLU A 2 -7.39 4.16 3.65
CA GLU A 2 -7.87 4.07 5.04
C GLU A 2 -7.51 5.29 5.92
N GLU A 3 -6.26 5.78 5.86
CA GLU A 3 -5.86 7.02 6.57
C GLU A 3 -6.62 8.27 6.12
N GLU A 4 -6.95 8.39 4.82
CA GLU A 4 -7.68 9.56 4.32
C GLU A 4 -9.13 9.52 4.79
N GLU A 5 -9.73 8.34 4.84
CA GLU A 5 -11.09 8.14 5.36
C GLU A 5 -11.16 8.39 6.86
N GLU A 6 -10.17 7.95 7.66
CA GLU A 6 -10.11 8.24 9.09
C GLU A 6 -9.94 9.73 9.39
N VAL A 7 -9.05 10.40 8.65
CA VAL A 7 -8.83 11.85 8.83
C VAL A 7 -10.06 12.66 8.42
N VAL A 8 -10.73 12.30 7.32
CA VAL A 8 -11.99 12.94 6.91
C VAL A 8 -13.15 12.65 7.86
N LYS A 9 -13.16 11.47 8.51
CA LYS A 9 -14.15 11.13 9.53
C LYS A 9 -13.97 11.95 10.81
N ASN A 10 -12.73 12.26 11.17
CA ASN A 10 -12.40 13.10 12.31
C ASN A 10 -12.56 14.61 12.01
N ASP A 11 -12.31 15.03 10.76
CA ASP A 11 -12.45 16.42 10.31
C ASP A 11 -13.05 16.50 8.90
N GLN A 12 -14.35 16.80 8.86
CA GLN A 12 -15.15 16.83 7.64
C GLN A 12 -14.72 17.93 6.65
N SER A 13 -13.94 18.91 7.10
CA SER A 13 -13.40 20.01 6.29
C SER A 13 -12.25 19.56 5.37
N LEU A 14 -11.68 18.38 5.62
CA LEU A 14 -10.59 17.79 4.86
C LEU A 14 -11.09 16.95 3.67
N LYS A 15 -12.42 16.79 3.54
CA LYS A 15 -13.05 16.05 2.44
C LYS A 15 -12.76 16.73 1.10
N GLY A 16 -12.03 16.02 0.23
CA GLY A 16 -11.67 16.50 -1.11
C GLY A 16 -10.38 17.31 -1.18
N LYS A 17 -9.67 17.50 -0.06
CA LYS A 17 -8.30 18.05 -0.06
C LYS A 17 -7.28 16.99 -0.47
N THR A 18 -6.11 17.43 -0.91
CA THR A 18 -5.02 16.53 -1.25
C THR A 18 -4.36 15.94 0.02
N ARG A 19 -3.67 14.79 -0.10
CA ARG A 19 -2.96 14.16 1.04
C ARG A 19 -1.97 15.10 1.71
N GLU A 20 -1.26 15.89 0.92
CA GLU A 20 -0.29 16.87 1.41
C GLU A 20 -0.96 17.96 2.26
N GLU A 21 -2.12 18.46 1.82
CA GLU A 21 -2.92 19.43 2.58
C GLU A 21 -3.57 18.84 3.85
N MET A 22 -3.79 17.52 3.88
CA MET A 22 -4.21 16.79 5.07
C MET A 22 -3.05 16.46 6.02
N GLY A 23 -1.82 16.87 5.68
CA GLY A 23 -0.62 16.55 6.47
C GLY A 23 -0.24 15.07 6.43
N LEU A 24 -0.78 14.32 5.47
CA LEU A 24 -0.54 12.89 5.32
C LEU A 24 0.70 12.63 4.49
N ASN A 25 1.47 11.62 4.89
CA ASN A 25 2.63 11.18 4.12
C ASN A 25 2.23 10.70 2.70
N PRO A 26 3.13 10.85 1.71
CA PRO A 26 2.88 10.39 0.35
C PRO A 26 2.52 8.90 0.34
N PHE A 27 1.51 8.54 -0.44
CA PHE A 27 1.03 7.17 -0.51
C PHE A 27 2.08 6.26 -1.17
N SER A 28 2.77 5.45 -0.38
CA SER A 28 3.79 4.50 -0.86
C SER A 28 3.22 3.17 -1.35
N GLY A 29 1.90 3.04 -1.46
CA GLY A 29 1.21 1.80 -1.83
C GLY A 29 0.68 1.00 -0.66
N THR A 30 -0.11 -0.04 -0.95
CA THR A 30 -0.66 -0.94 0.05
C THR A 30 0.45 -1.83 0.61
N VAL A 31 0.57 -1.85 1.94
CA VAL A 31 1.48 -2.74 2.68
C VAL A 31 0.66 -3.63 3.60
N ILE A 32 1.09 -4.87 3.75
CA ILE A 32 0.49 -5.81 4.72
C ILE A 32 1.32 -5.73 5.98
N LYS A 33 0.72 -5.27 7.08
CA LYS A 33 1.34 -5.29 8.40
C LYS A 33 0.78 -6.48 9.17
N SER A 34 1.66 -7.28 9.76
CA SER A 34 1.27 -8.43 10.59
C SER A 34 2.20 -8.55 11.77
N VAL A 35 1.69 -9.08 12.88
CA VAL A 35 2.50 -9.38 14.07
C VAL A 35 2.59 -10.89 14.20
N LEU A 36 3.78 -11.46 13.99
CA LEU A 36 4.02 -12.89 14.11
C LEU A 36 5.00 -13.12 15.27
N ALA A 37 4.56 -13.86 16.30
CA ALA A 37 5.38 -14.17 17.47
C ALA A 37 5.99 -12.92 18.15
N GLY A 38 5.27 -11.79 18.15
CA GLY A 38 5.74 -10.52 18.73
C GLY A 38 6.69 -9.71 17.85
N LEU A 39 6.98 -10.18 16.63
CA LEU A 39 7.74 -9.43 15.63
C LEU A 39 6.79 -8.74 14.66
N GLU A 40 7.00 -7.45 14.42
CA GLU A 40 6.28 -6.69 13.41
C GLU A 40 6.88 -6.99 12.03
N ILE A 41 6.05 -7.57 11.16
CA ILE A 41 6.40 -7.91 9.79
C ILE A 41 5.63 -6.98 8.85
N ILE A 42 6.37 -6.28 7.99
CA ILE A 42 5.82 -5.38 6.99
C ILE A 42 6.13 -5.96 5.60
N ILE A 43 5.09 -6.43 4.91
CA ILE A 43 5.20 -6.98 3.56
C ILE A 43 4.77 -5.90 2.56
N SER A 44 5.70 -5.46 1.73
CA SER A 44 5.47 -4.49 0.67
C SER A 44 5.28 -5.19 -0.69
N ARG A 45 4.85 -4.43 -1.70
CA ARG A 45 4.76 -4.92 -3.09
C ARG A 45 6.08 -5.49 -3.60
N ALA A 46 7.20 -4.83 -3.28
CA ALA A 46 8.54 -5.28 -3.65
C ALA A 46 8.90 -6.65 -3.04
N HIS A 47 8.44 -6.94 -1.81
CA HIS A 47 8.64 -8.25 -1.20
C HIS A 47 7.91 -9.34 -1.99
N ASN A 48 6.66 -9.10 -2.39
CA ASN A 48 5.90 -10.04 -3.22
C ASN A 48 6.52 -10.20 -4.62
N ALA A 49 6.94 -9.11 -5.26
CA ALA A 49 7.59 -9.13 -6.57
C ALA A 49 8.86 -10.00 -6.53
N LYS A 50 9.68 -9.82 -5.49
CA LYS A 50 10.89 -10.63 -5.26
C LYS A 50 10.58 -12.10 -5.00
N LEU A 51 9.55 -12.42 -4.21
CA LEU A 51 9.13 -13.81 -3.94
C LEU A 51 8.59 -14.51 -5.19
N LEU A 52 7.91 -13.77 -6.06
CA LEU A 52 7.34 -14.28 -7.31
C LEU A 52 8.34 -14.27 -8.48
N GLY A 53 9.52 -13.68 -8.32
CA GLY A 53 10.52 -13.54 -9.39
C GLY A 53 10.07 -12.62 -10.53
N VAL A 54 9.24 -11.62 -10.22
CA VAL A 54 8.67 -10.68 -11.19
C VAL A 54 9.13 -9.25 -10.90
N ASP A 55 9.17 -8.41 -11.94
CA ASP A 55 9.47 -6.98 -11.77
C ASP A 55 8.33 -6.25 -11.05
N ASP A 56 8.67 -5.35 -10.12
CA ASP A 56 7.70 -4.44 -9.48
C ASP A 56 7.36 -3.27 -10.42
N SER A 57 6.80 -3.58 -11.59
CA SER A 57 6.49 -2.61 -12.64
C SER A 57 5.01 -2.20 -12.67
N GLY A 58 4.26 -2.47 -11.60
CA GLY A 58 2.83 -2.13 -11.49
C GLY A 58 1.89 -2.90 -12.42
N LYS A 59 2.36 -4.00 -13.06
CA LYS A 59 1.53 -4.87 -13.90
C LYS A 59 0.67 -5.82 -13.06
N LYS A 60 -0.47 -6.25 -13.59
CA LYS A 60 -1.28 -7.27 -12.91
C LYS A 60 -0.55 -8.61 -12.94
N ILE A 61 -0.59 -9.35 -11.82
CA ILE A 61 0.05 -10.67 -11.72
C ILE A 61 -0.46 -11.63 -12.81
N SER A 62 -1.73 -11.53 -13.21
CA SER A 62 -2.32 -12.31 -14.32
C SER A 62 -1.68 -12.07 -15.69
N GLU A 63 -0.97 -10.96 -15.86
CA GLU A 63 -0.25 -10.63 -17.11
C GLU A 63 1.14 -11.26 -17.18
N TYR A 64 1.69 -11.71 -16.03
CA TYR A 64 2.88 -12.56 -16.00
C TYR A 64 2.43 -14.00 -16.37
N LYS A 65 2.13 -14.20 -17.65
CA LYS A 65 1.91 -15.55 -18.19
C LYS A 65 3.15 -16.39 -17.94
N SER A 66 2.94 -17.62 -17.48
CA SER A 66 3.96 -18.67 -17.42
C SER A 66 4.66 -18.76 -18.77
N ALA A 67 5.89 -18.27 -18.85
CA ALA A 67 6.76 -18.56 -19.97
C ALA A 67 7.22 -20.01 -19.82
N THR A 68 6.41 -20.91 -20.39
CA THR A 68 6.69 -22.33 -20.72
C THR A 68 6.94 -23.27 -19.56
#